data_AF-E4SNH7-F1
#
_entry.id   AF-E4SNH7-F1
#
_cell.length_a   1.000
_cell.length_b   1.000
_cell.length_c   1.000
_cell.angle_alpha   90.00
_cell.angle_beta   90.00
_cell.angle_gamma   90.00
#
_symmetry.space_group_name_H-M   'P 1'
#
loop_
_entity.id
_entity.type
_entity.pdbx_description
1 polymer ?
#
loop_
_entity_poly.entity_id
_entity_poly.type
_entity_poly.pdbx_seq_one_letter_code
_entity_poly.pdbx_strand_id
1 'polypeptide(L)' 'MKLTKKQVKALKRIKGENDLTIMAMSQDIGISRFTLNRIFKSNSVSQKTIDKVNDFIVSNFLKG' A
#
# COMPACT_ATOMS: atom_id res chain seq x y z
N MET A 1 7.87 7.75 10.40
CA MET A 1 7.15 6.52 10.83
C MET A 1 7.47 5.41 9.83
N LYS A 2 7.23 4.14 10.16
CA LYS A 2 7.46 3.02 9.24
C LYS A 2 6.24 2.12 9.17
N LEU A 3 5.93 1.64 7.99
CA LEU A 3 5.00 0.52 7.83
C LEU A 3 5.63 -0.75 8.43
N THR A 4 4.81 -1.55 9.09
CA THR A 4 5.18 -2.87 9.56
C THR A 4 5.45 -3.80 8.38
N LYS A 5 6.28 -4.83 8.59
CA LYS A 5 6.52 -5.87 7.58
C LYS A 5 5.21 -6.56 7.13
N LYS A 6 4.23 -6.69 8.03
CA LYS A 6 2.92 -7.29 7.73
C LYS A 6 2.11 -6.43 6.75
N GLN A 7 2.04 -5.12 6.96
CA GLN A 7 1.36 -4.20 6.04
C GLN A 7 1.99 -4.22 4.65
N VAL A 8 3.33 -4.24 4.57
CA VAL A 8 4.04 -4.30 3.28
C VAL A 8 3.79 -5.63 2.56
N LYS A 9 3.73 -6.73 3.31
CA LYS A 9 3.38 -8.05 2.76
C LYS A 9 1.94 -8.07 2.25
N ALA A 10 1.00 -7.46 2.97
CA ALA A 10 -0.39 -7.34 2.53
C ALA A 10 -0.50 -6.54 1.23
N LEU A 11 0.18 -5.41 1.11
CA LEU A 11 0.23 -4.63 -0.13
C LEU A 11 0.76 -5.44 -1.31
N LYS A 12 1.84 -6.21 -1.11
CA LYS A 12 2.40 -7.08 -2.18
C LYS A 12 1.41 -8.16 -2.62
N ARG A 13 0.64 -8.73 -1.69
CA ARG A 13 -0.40 -9.72 -1.98
C ARG A 13 -1.55 -9.12 -2.78
N ILE A 14 -2.16 -8.04 -2.27
CA ILE A 14 -3.26 -7.33 -2.95
C ILE A 14 -2.85 -6.96 -4.38
N LYS A 15 -1.62 -6.44 -4.56
CA LYS A 15 -1.08 -6.13 -5.89
C LYS A 15 -1.02 -7.36 -6.80
N GLY A 16 -0.52 -8.49 -6.30
CA GLY A 16 -0.38 -9.72 -7.08
C GLY A 16 -1.71 -10.40 -7.38
N GLU A 17 -2.62 -10.43 -6.41
CA GLU A 17 -3.96 -11.05 -6.53
C GLU A 17 -4.84 -10.32 -7.54
N ASN A 18 -4.67 -9.00 -7.68
CA ASN A 18 -5.44 -8.16 -8.60
C ASN A 18 -4.65 -7.75 -9.86
N ASP A 19 -3.46 -8.32 -10.08
CA ASP A 19 -2.53 -7.97 -11.17
C ASP A 19 -2.32 -6.44 -11.35
N LEU A 20 -2.26 -5.71 -10.24
CA LEU A 20 -2.18 -4.25 -10.28
C LEU A 20 -0.78 -3.79 -10.68
N THR A 21 -0.73 -2.78 -11.56
CA THR A 21 0.50 -2.01 -11.77
C THR A 21 0.79 -1.14 -10.54
N ILE A 22 2.05 -0.71 -10.37
CA ILE A 22 2.40 0.27 -9.32
C ILE A 22 1.60 1.57 -9.47
N MET A 23 1.30 1.97 -10.71
CA MET A 23 0.54 3.19 -10.98
C MET A 23 -0.91 3.04 -10.51
N ALA A 24 -1.61 1.98 -10.95
CA ALA A 24 -2.99 1.71 -10.57
C ALA A 24 -3.14 1.60 -9.04
N MET A 25 -2.33 0.76 -8.41
CA MET A 25 -2.37 0.59 -6.95
C MET A 25 -2.09 1.90 -6.20
N SER A 26 -1.19 2.76 -6.71
CA SER A 26 -0.92 4.06 -6.08
C SER A 26 -2.11 5.02 -6.17
N GLN A 27 -2.86 4.96 -7.27
CA GLN A 27 -4.08 5.75 -7.46
C GLN A 27 -5.18 5.27 -6.50
N ASP A 28 -5.36 3.96 -6.34
CA ASP A 28 -6.35 3.39 -5.42
C ASP A 28 -6.08 3.76 -3.95
N ILE A 29 -4.81 3.77 -3.54
CA ILE A 29 -4.41 4.21 -2.19
C ILE A 29 -4.46 5.75 -2.05
N GLY A 30 -4.47 6.49 -3.16
CA GLY A 30 -4.40 7.95 -3.17
C GLY A 30 -3.03 8.48 -2.75
N ILE A 31 -1.94 7.86 -3.22
CA ILE A 31 -0.54 8.28 -3.00
C ILE A 31 0.23 8.31 -4.33
N SER A 32 1.41 8.94 -4.35
CA SER A 32 2.24 8.92 -5.55
C SER A 32 2.85 7.53 -5.82
N ARG A 33 3.07 7.19 -7.10
CA ARG A 33 3.84 5.99 -7.50
C ARG A 33 5.23 5.92 -6.86
N PHE A 34 5.86 7.06 -6.64
CA PHE A 34 7.18 7.14 -5.99
C PHE A 34 7.09 6.81 -4.50
N THR A 35 6.01 7.23 -3.84
CA THR A 35 5.72 6.85 -2.45
C THR A 35 5.50 5.35 -2.35
N LEU A 36 4.70 4.76 -3.23
CA LEU A 36 4.47 3.31 -3.23
C LEU A 36 5.76 2.51 -3.49
N ASN A 37 6.60 2.95 -4.44
CA ASN A 37 7.92 2.37 -4.65
C ASN A 37 8.83 2.50 -3.42
N ARG A 38 8.81 3.64 -2.73
CA ARG A 38 9.57 3.86 -1.49
C ARG A 38 9.08 2.94 -0.38
N ILE A 39 7.77 2.72 -0.27
CA ILE A 39 7.17 1.76 0.66
C ILE A 39 7.77 0.37 0.39
N PHE A 40 7.74 -0.12 -0.85
CA PHE A 40 8.24 -1.46 -1.16
C PHE A 40 9.76 -1.63 -0.96
N LYS A 41 10.55 -0.55 -1.04
CA LYS A 41 12.00 -0.58 -0.83
C LYS A 41 12.43 -0.40 0.62
N SER A 42 11.79 0.51 1.36
CA SER A 42 12.29 1.02 2.65
C SER A 42 11.27 1.05 3.78
N ASN A 43 9.98 0.85 3.46
CA ASN A 43 8.83 0.95 4.37
C ASN A 43 8.71 2.31 5.10
N SER A 44 9.50 3.33 4.75
CA SER A 44 9.60 4.60 5.46
C SER A 44 8.72 5.67 4.82
N VAL A 45 7.74 6.16 5.58
CA VAL A 45 6.72 7.12 5.11
C VAL A 45 6.20 8.01 6.25
N SER A 46 5.47 9.07 5.89
CA SER A 46 4.74 9.92 6.84
C SER A 46 3.55 9.18 7.46
N GLN A 47 3.09 9.64 8.63
CA GLN A 47 1.91 9.06 9.30
C GLN A 47 0.67 9.09 8.39
N LYS A 48 0.41 10.24 7.74
CA LYS A 48 -0.69 10.40 6.77
C LYS A 48 -0.69 9.33 5.66
N THR A 49 0.49 8.86 5.25
CA THR A 49 0.60 7.78 4.25
C THR A 49 0.28 6.42 4.86
N ILE A 50 0.67 6.18 6.11
CA ILE A 50 0.35 4.96 6.83
C ILE A 50 -1.15 4.81 6.99
N ASP A 51 -1.84 5.90 7.36
CA ASP A 51 -3.29 5.88 7.57
C ASP A 51 -4.01 5.49 6.26
N LYS A 52 -3.67 6.14 5.14
CA LYS A 52 -4.18 5.77 3.81
C LYS A 52 -3.92 4.31 3.42
N VAL A 53 -2.71 3.82 3.71
CA VAL A 53 -2.35 2.42 3.43
C VAL A 53 -3.17 1.46 4.30
N ASN A 54 -3.44 1.79 5.56
CA ASN A 54 -4.27 0.99 6.44
C ASN A 54 -5.71 0.94 5.95
N ASP A 55 -6.29 2.08 5.61
CA ASP A 55 -7.65 2.18 5.07
C ASP A 55 -7.79 1.35 3.79
N PHE A 56 -6.80 1.43 2.90
CA PHE A 56 -6.76 0.62 1.69
C PHE A 56 -6.68 -0.88 2.00
N ILE A 57 -5.81 -1.29 2.93
CA ILE A 57 -5.68 -2.71 3.30
C ILE A 57 -6.99 -3.22 3.90
N VAL A 58 -7.59 -2.48 4.84
CA VAL A 58 -8.86 -2.86 5.49
C VAL A 58 -9.99 -2.96 4.47
N SER A 59 -10.11 -1.98 3.56
CA SER A 59 -11.15 -2.01 2.53
C SER A 59 -11.02 -3.19 1.56
N ASN A 60 -9.81 -3.69 1.29
CA ASN A 60 -9.62 -4.89 0.48
C ASN A 60 -10.02 -6.18 1.22
N PHE A 61 -9.79 -6.26 2.53
CA PHE A 61 -10.20 -7.43 3.34
C PHE A 61 -11.69 -7.48 3.66
N LEU A 62 -12.38 -6.34 3.64
CA LEU A 62 -13.84 -6.29 3.84
C LEU A 62 -14.64 -6.51 2.55
N LYS A 63 -13.98 -6.50 1.38
CA LYS A 63 -14.61 -6.72 0.07
C LYS A 63 -14.58 -8.17 -0.42
N GLY A 64 -13.74 -9.02 0.17
CA GLY A 64 -13.65 -10.45 -0.13
C GLY A 64 -14.41 -11.28 0.88
#